data_AF-A0A9P9R2I9-F1
#
_entry.id   AF-A0A9P9R2I9-F1
#
_cell.length_a   1.000
_cell.length_b   1.000
_cell.length_c   1.000
_cell.angle_alpha   90.00
_cell.angle_beta   90.00
_cell.angle_gamma   90.00
#
_symmetry.space_group_name_H-M   'P 1'
#
loop_
_entity.id
_entity.type
_entity.pdbx_description
1 polymer ?
#
loop_
_entity_poly.entity_id
_entity_poly.type
_entity_poly.pdbx_seq_one_letter_code
_entity_poly.pdbx_strand_id
1 'polypeptide(L)'
;MQLLTILLSIMLITLTTSMVRAGLMVVDEIPAGYKLGKMGFHGTIDGHEITYNGTIEEVLAHAETLHPGITKSLAARDDVPLLDNAALTFPNVATRDTQTVYAGPADGKGMRYCGEKSGPGCPICDEWGYVEIRRINEGISYLNKVNAFCRAPPQTCVRVSCSWHSGIFLCNDHKDTLESPCNWISTFANDVVTDEHCKQYAPHRTWPAARGQQWAGNKPYNVVVRILCGYQSIGGHADWGFTFLIGLLVESTAVVDTHIGTSGYFALSVAAEAA
;
A
#
# COMPACT_ATOMS: atom_id res chain seq x y z
N MET A 1 32.97 -46.02 -25.17
CA MET A 1 31.59 -45.53 -24.90
C MET A 1 31.49 -44.63 -23.66
N GLN A 2 32.27 -44.84 -22.59
CA GLN A 2 32.20 -44.00 -21.37
C GLN A 2 32.69 -42.54 -21.55
N LEU A 3 33.61 -42.28 -22.48
CA LEU A 3 34.12 -40.92 -22.70
C LEU A 3 33.09 -39.99 -23.38
N LEU A 4 32.25 -40.54 -24.25
CA LEU A 4 31.21 -39.78 -24.97
C LEU A 4 30.05 -39.39 -24.05
N THR A 5 29.70 -40.26 -23.10
CA THR A 5 28.65 -39.99 -22.09
C THR A 5 29.07 -38.92 -21.07
N ILE A 6 30.37 -38.83 -20.74
CA ILE A 6 30.90 -37.78 -19.85
C ILE A 6 30.89 -36.42 -20.56
N LEU A 7 31.24 -36.38 -21.86
CA LEU A 7 31.21 -35.13 -22.63
C LEU A 7 29.79 -34.60 -22.86
N LEU A 8 28.79 -35.48 -23.08
CA LEU A 8 27.39 -35.04 -23.22
C LEU A 8 26.82 -34.50 -21.91
N SER A 9 27.19 -35.07 -20.76
CA SER A 9 26.71 -34.61 -19.46
C SER A 9 27.33 -33.27 -19.04
N ILE A 10 28.60 -33.01 -19.41
CA ILE A 10 29.22 -31.69 -19.19
C ILE A 10 28.57 -30.61 -20.07
N MET A 11 28.22 -30.91 -21.33
CA MET A 11 27.50 -29.95 -22.19
C MET A 11 26.10 -29.62 -21.67
N LEU A 12 25.34 -30.59 -21.13
CA LEU A 12 24.03 -30.33 -20.53
C LEU A 12 24.11 -29.44 -19.28
N ILE A 13 25.16 -29.58 -18.45
CA ILE A 13 25.33 -28.75 -17.25
C ILE A 13 25.71 -27.30 -17.63
N THR A 14 26.42 -27.08 -18.74
CA THR A 14 26.78 -25.72 -19.20
C THR A 14 25.66 -24.95 -19.89
N LEU A 15 24.58 -25.62 -20.33
CA LEU A 15 23.43 -24.98 -20.97
C LEU A 15 22.36 -24.49 -19.98
N THR A 16 22.42 -24.89 -18.70
CA THR A 16 21.43 -24.50 -17.68
C THR A 16 21.84 -23.31 -16.81
N THR A 17 23.05 -22.78 -16.94
CA THR A 17 23.56 -21.72 -16.03
C THR A 17 23.61 -20.30 -16.62
N SER A 18 23.07 -20.07 -17.82
CA SER A 18 23.16 -18.76 -18.48
C SER A 18 21.89 -17.92 -18.45
N MET A 19 21.08 -18.04 -17.39
CA MET A 19 20.18 -16.95 -17.00
C MET A 19 20.88 -16.15 -15.91
N VAL A 20 21.86 -15.33 -16.33
CA VAL A 20 22.30 -14.19 -15.53
C VAL A 20 21.08 -13.29 -15.37
N ARG A 21 20.51 -13.34 -14.17
CA ARG A 21 19.46 -12.46 -13.68
C ARG A 21 19.99 -11.04 -13.83
N ALA A 22 19.61 -10.34 -14.90
CA ALA A 22 19.71 -8.90 -14.96
C ALA A 22 18.79 -8.37 -13.86
N GLY A 23 19.33 -8.22 -12.66
CA GLY A 23 18.67 -7.51 -11.58
C GLY A 23 18.56 -6.06 -12.03
N LEU A 24 17.39 -5.67 -12.52
CA LEU A 24 17.00 -4.27 -12.54
C LEU A 24 17.02 -3.84 -11.07
N MET A 25 18.09 -3.18 -10.62
CA MET A 25 18.10 -2.52 -9.33
C MET A 25 17.26 -1.26 -9.51
N VAL A 26 15.97 -1.37 -9.25
CA VAL A 26 15.19 -0.16 -9.05
C VAL A 26 15.60 0.37 -7.68
N VAL A 27 16.44 1.41 -7.71
CA VAL A 27 16.79 2.16 -6.51
C VAL A 27 15.50 2.84 -6.04
N ASP A 28 15.12 2.64 -4.78
CA ASP A 28 14.12 3.47 -4.14
C ASP A 28 14.65 4.92 -4.17
N GLU A 29 14.27 5.66 -5.20
CA GLU A 29 14.81 6.99 -5.49
C GLU A 29 14.26 8.00 -4.49
N ILE A 30 14.85 8.03 -3.30
CA ILE A 30 14.51 8.92 -2.21
C ILE A 30 15.40 10.16 -2.31
N PRO A 31 14.92 11.36 -1.94
CA PRO A 31 15.73 12.56 -2.01
C PRO A 31 17.06 12.38 -1.26
N ALA A 32 18.14 12.92 -1.81
CA ALA A 32 19.46 12.81 -1.19
C ALA A 32 19.43 13.28 0.28
N GLY A 33 19.98 12.47 1.18
CA GLY A 33 19.99 12.74 2.62
C GLY A 33 18.84 12.12 3.42
N TYR A 34 17.84 11.53 2.76
CA TYR A 34 16.77 10.81 3.41
C TYR A 34 17.00 9.30 3.38
N LYS A 35 16.38 8.59 4.31
CA LYS A 35 16.36 7.12 4.35
C LYS A 35 14.94 6.61 4.12
N LEU A 36 14.82 5.40 3.54
CA LEU A 36 13.57 4.65 3.62
C LEU A 36 13.52 3.90 4.95
N GLY A 37 12.43 4.08 5.68
CA GLY A 37 12.16 3.39 6.94
C GLY A 37 10.84 2.63 6.93
N LYS A 38 10.62 1.89 8.02
CA LYS A 38 9.30 1.34 8.34
C LYS A 38 8.50 2.38 9.10
N MET A 39 7.21 2.50 8.77
CA MET A 39 6.30 3.35 9.53
C MET A 39 6.11 2.73 10.92
N GLY A 40 6.23 3.54 11.96
CA GLY A 40 5.80 3.13 13.29
C GLY A 40 4.29 3.31 13.41
N PHE A 41 3.57 2.29 13.85
CA PHE A 41 2.15 2.33 14.11
C PHE A 41 1.91 2.12 15.61
N HIS A 42 1.08 2.97 16.22
CA HIS A 42 0.58 2.73 17.57
C HIS A 42 -0.82 3.33 17.75
N GLY A 43 -1.70 2.56 18.38
CA GLY A 43 -3.07 2.97 18.68
C GLY A 43 -4.00 1.77 18.62
N THR A 44 -5.27 2.01 18.33
CA THR A 44 -6.31 0.97 18.39
C THR A 44 -6.84 0.56 17.03
N ILE A 45 -7.10 -0.73 16.90
CA ILE A 45 -7.85 -1.34 15.82
C ILE A 45 -9.01 -2.09 16.48
N ASP A 46 -10.26 -1.71 16.17
CA ASP A 46 -11.46 -2.30 16.79
C ASP A 46 -11.42 -2.36 18.34
N GLY A 47 -10.80 -1.37 18.98
CA GLY A 47 -10.64 -1.30 20.44
C GLY A 47 -9.45 -2.10 21.01
N HIS A 48 -8.73 -2.84 20.19
CA HIS A 48 -7.50 -3.53 20.58
C HIS A 48 -6.27 -2.66 20.33
N GLU A 49 -5.42 -2.49 21.34
CA GLU A 49 -4.14 -1.80 21.22
C GLU A 49 -3.17 -2.59 20.35
N ILE A 50 -2.64 -1.95 19.31
CA ILE A 50 -1.70 -2.50 18.35
C ILE A 50 -0.50 -1.56 18.26
N THR A 51 0.70 -2.11 18.43
CA THR A 51 1.97 -1.41 18.17
C THR A 51 2.81 -2.25 17.25
N TYR A 52 3.15 -1.72 16.07
CA TYR A 52 3.86 -2.47 15.04
C TYR A 52 4.65 -1.54 14.12
N ASN A 53 5.75 -2.04 13.54
CA ASN A 53 6.55 -1.29 12.56
C ASN A 53 6.41 -1.91 11.17
N GLY A 54 5.67 -1.24 10.29
CA GLY A 54 5.38 -1.70 8.92
C GLY A 54 4.33 -0.82 8.26
N THR A 55 3.97 -1.17 7.03
CA THR A 55 2.84 -0.61 6.29
C THR A 55 1.51 -0.90 6.97
N ILE A 56 0.46 -0.15 6.64
CA ILE A 56 -0.88 -0.38 7.19
C ILE A 56 -1.38 -1.79 6.86
N GLU A 57 -1.03 -2.34 5.69
CA GLU A 57 -1.35 -3.71 5.32
C GLU A 57 -0.64 -4.74 6.23
N GLU A 58 0.64 -4.54 6.54
CA GLU A 58 1.39 -5.38 7.48
C GLU A 58 0.86 -5.25 8.92
N VAL A 59 0.46 -4.04 9.32
CA VAL A 59 -0.17 -3.79 10.63
C VAL A 59 -1.50 -4.55 10.74
N LEU A 60 -2.35 -4.49 9.72
CA LEU A 60 -3.63 -5.20 9.70
C LEU A 60 -3.43 -6.72 9.70
N ALA A 61 -2.47 -7.22 8.94
CA ALA A 61 -2.10 -8.63 8.96
C ALA A 61 -1.60 -9.05 10.36
N HIS A 62 -0.75 -8.24 10.99
CA HIS A 62 -0.28 -8.51 12.35
C HIS A 62 -1.44 -8.48 13.37
N ALA A 63 -2.34 -7.50 13.29
CA ALA A 63 -3.50 -7.42 14.15
C ALA A 63 -4.41 -8.66 14.02
N GLU A 64 -4.62 -9.16 12.80
CA GLU A 64 -5.39 -10.40 12.55
C GLU A 64 -4.73 -11.63 13.19
N THR A 65 -3.40 -11.68 13.26
CA THR A 65 -2.71 -12.79 13.97
C THR A 65 -2.91 -12.75 15.48
N LEU A 66 -3.05 -11.56 16.07
CA LEU A 66 -3.28 -11.39 17.50
C LEU A 66 -4.77 -11.51 17.87
N HIS A 67 -5.65 -11.05 16.98
CA HIS A 67 -7.09 -10.99 17.15
C HIS A 67 -7.80 -11.46 15.87
N PRO A 68 -7.99 -12.77 15.69
CA PRO A 68 -8.65 -13.32 14.50
C PRO A 68 -10.07 -12.75 14.30
N GLY A 69 -10.38 -12.32 13.09
CA GLY A 69 -11.65 -11.70 12.71
C GLY A 69 -11.65 -10.16 12.75
N ILE A 70 -10.61 -9.52 13.27
CA ILE A 70 -10.55 -8.06 13.44
C ILE A 70 -10.55 -7.30 12.10
N THR A 71 -9.97 -7.87 11.05
CA THR A 71 -10.01 -7.25 9.72
C THR A 71 -11.40 -7.35 9.07
N LYS A 72 -12.18 -8.38 9.42
CA LYS A 72 -13.57 -8.52 8.97
C LYS A 72 -14.46 -7.48 9.65
N SER A 73 -14.23 -7.19 10.94
CA SER A 73 -14.95 -6.12 11.62
C SER A 73 -14.61 -4.76 11.00
N LEU A 74 -13.36 -4.50 10.63
CA LEU A 74 -12.99 -3.29 9.87
C LEU A 74 -13.64 -3.20 8.48
N ALA A 75 -13.75 -4.32 7.76
CA ALA A 75 -14.41 -4.35 6.46
C ALA A 75 -15.92 -4.05 6.56
N ALA A 76 -16.56 -4.45 7.67
CA ALA A 76 -17.97 -4.15 7.94
C ALA A 76 -18.23 -2.70 8.37
N ARG A 77 -17.19 -1.95 8.77
CA ARG A 77 -17.24 -0.57 9.27
C ARG A 77 -17.29 0.49 8.14
N ASP A 78 -18.12 0.29 7.13
CA ASP A 78 -18.41 1.35 6.14
C ASP A 78 -19.34 2.44 6.72
N ASP A 79 -19.91 2.20 7.90
CA ASP A 79 -20.78 3.09 8.66
C ASP A 79 -20.04 3.93 9.74
N VAL A 80 -18.76 3.64 10.00
CA VAL A 80 -18.02 4.30 11.08
C VAL A 80 -17.58 5.69 10.63
N PRO A 81 -18.07 6.77 11.29
CA PRO A 81 -17.55 8.10 11.09
C PRO A 81 -16.05 8.08 11.43
N LEU A 82 -15.23 8.71 10.58
CA LEU A 82 -13.79 8.89 10.81
C LEU A 82 -13.52 9.16 12.30
N LEU A 83 -12.70 8.33 12.95
CA LEU A 83 -12.52 8.38 14.41
C LEU A 83 -11.59 9.55 14.79
N ASP A 84 -11.99 10.32 15.80
CA ASP A 84 -11.31 11.51 16.35
C ASP A 84 -10.77 12.49 15.28
N ASN A 85 -11.69 13.35 14.84
CA ASN A 85 -11.51 14.25 13.72
C ASN A 85 -11.14 15.66 14.13
N ALA A 86 -10.65 15.93 15.34
CA ALA A 86 -10.30 17.31 15.68
C ALA A 86 -9.36 17.90 14.61
N ALA A 87 -8.35 17.14 14.18
CA ALA A 87 -7.48 17.48 13.04
C ALA A 87 -8.16 17.35 11.66
N LEU A 88 -9.09 16.42 11.50
CA LEU A 88 -9.83 16.19 10.24
C LEU A 88 -11.07 17.09 10.07
N THR A 89 -11.34 18.01 10.99
CA THR A 89 -12.44 18.95 10.82
C THR A 89 -12.21 19.72 9.52
N PHE A 90 -13.26 19.91 8.72
CA PHE A 90 -13.18 20.65 7.46
C PHE A 90 -12.43 21.99 7.59
N PRO A 91 -12.57 22.77 8.68
CA PRO A 91 -11.76 23.96 8.92
C PRO A 91 -10.25 23.71 8.98
N ASN A 92 -9.79 22.61 9.59
CA ASN A 92 -8.36 22.31 9.72
C ASN A 92 -7.75 21.79 8.43
N VAL A 93 -8.50 20.99 7.67
CA VAL A 93 -8.13 20.58 6.30
C VAL A 93 -8.11 21.78 5.36
N ALA A 94 -9.16 22.62 5.38
CA ALA A 94 -9.21 23.85 4.60
C ALA A 94 -8.16 24.88 5.02
N THR A 95 -7.79 24.94 6.32
CA THR A 95 -6.69 25.80 6.78
C THR A 95 -5.34 25.31 6.26
N ARG A 96 -5.09 23.99 6.28
CA ARG A 96 -3.92 23.40 5.61
C ARG A 96 -3.94 23.78 4.11
N ASP A 97 -5.07 23.61 3.44
CA ASP A 97 -5.16 23.84 1.99
C ASP A 97 -5.01 25.33 1.63
N THR A 98 -5.56 26.24 2.43
CA THR A 98 -5.38 27.68 2.21
C THR A 98 -3.95 28.15 2.49
N GLN A 99 -3.24 27.50 3.41
CA GLN A 99 -1.78 27.68 3.56
C GLN A 99 -0.99 27.16 2.35
N THR A 100 -1.58 26.29 1.52
CA THR A 100 -0.89 25.66 0.38
C THR A 100 -1.03 26.41 -0.95
N VAL A 101 -1.91 27.41 -1.01
CA VAL A 101 -2.46 27.85 -2.30
C VAL A 101 -1.82 29.12 -2.90
N TYR A 102 -1.17 30.04 -2.17
CA TYR A 102 -0.55 31.23 -2.83
C TYR A 102 0.71 31.87 -2.19
N ALA A 103 1.43 31.19 -1.30
CA ALA A 103 2.72 31.71 -0.82
C ALA A 103 3.69 30.57 -0.49
N GLY A 104 4.37 30.02 -1.50
CA GLY A 104 5.54 29.18 -1.25
C GLY A 104 6.68 30.04 -0.72
N PRO A 105 7.39 29.66 0.36
CA PRO A 105 8.73 30.17 0.62
C PRO A 105 9.65 29.85 -0.58
N ALA A 106 10.81 30.48 -0.68
CA ALA A 106 11.75 30.25 -1.79
C ALA A 106 12.20 28.77 -1.95
N ASP A 107 11.93 27.93 -0.94
CA ASP A 107 12.19 26.48 -0.92
C ASP A 107 10.99 25.62 -1.38
N GLY A 108 9.85 26.22 -1.72
CA GLY A 108 8.67 25.53 -2.25
C GLY A 108 7.89 24.66 -1.26
N LYS A 109 8.10 24.81 0.05
CA LYS A 109 7.30 24.12 1.08
C LYS A 109 5.88 24.66 1.12
N GLY A 110 4.92 23.78 1.38
CA GLY A 110 3.50 24.10 1.42
C GLY A 110 2.77 23.90 0.09
N MET A 111 3.43 23.59 -1.02
CA MET A 111 2.72 23.37 -2.29
C MET A 111 2.30 21.90 -2.51
N ARG A 112 1.25 21.69 -3.29
CA ARG A 112 0.99 20.39 -3.93
C ARG A 112 1.84 20.32 -5.20
N TYR A 113 2.47 19.18 -5.44
CA TYR A 113 3.15 18.91 -6.70
C TYR A 113 2.60 17.64 -7.32
N CYS A 114 2.34 17.69 -8.60
CA CYS A 114 1.68 16.64 -9.38
C CYS A 114 2.64 15.91 -10.33
N GLY A 115 3.95 15.97 -10.00
CA GLY A 115 5.01 15.39 -10.81
C GLY A 115 5.36 16.26 -12.02
N GLU A 116 5.29 17.58 -11.86
CA GLU A 116 5.92 18.53 -12.76
C GLU A 116 7.45 18.36 -12.78
N LYS A 117 8.14 19.09 -13.66
CA LYS A 117 9.61 19.10 -13.71
C LYS A 117 10.19 19.41 -12.34
N SER A 118 11.22 18.66 -11.97
CA SER A 118 11.91 18.84 -10.69
C SER A 118 12.39 20.28 -10.47
N GLY A 119 12.21 20.77 -9.24
CA GLY A 119 12.50 22.14 -8.82
C GLY A 119 12.82 22.23 -7.32
N PRO A 120 13.11 23.44 -6.78
CA PRO A 120 13.59 23.60 -5.41
C PRO A 120 12.69 22.96 -4.32
N GLY A 121 11.36 22.99 -4.49
CA GLY A 121 10.43 22.36 -3.55
C GLY A 121 10.04 20.92 -3.86
N CYS A 122 10.56 20.37 -4.95
CA CYS A 122 10.43 18.96 -5.26
C CYS A 122 11.55 18.49 -6.21
N PRO A 123 12.70 18.07 -5.66
CA PRO A 123 13.88 17.74 -6.47
C PRO A 123 13.76 16.45 -7.30
N ILE A 124 12.76 15.60 -7.02
CA ILE A 124 12.57 14.27 -7.65
C ILE A 124 11.11 14.03 -8.09
N CYS A 125 10.36 15.11 -8.34
CA CYS A 125 8.93 15.03 -8.65
C CYS A 125 8.62 14.28 -9.95
N ASP A 126 9.50 14.43 -10.93
CA ASP A 126 9.35 13.80 -12.24
C ASP A 126 9.68 12.30 -12.22
N GLU A 127 10.38 11.82 -11.20
CA GLU A 127 10.87 10.45 -11.03
C GLU A 127 9.91 9.51 -10.28
N TRP A 128 8.90 10.04 -9.58
CA TRP A 128 7.98 9.23 -8.76
C TRP A 128 7.20 8.15 -9.50
N GLY A 129 7.07 8.29 -10.83
CA GLY A 129 6.20 7.46 -11.65
C GLY A 129 4.74 7.45 -11.19
N TYR A 130 3.89 6.77 -11.95
CA TYR A 130 2.44 6.79 -11.75
C TYR A 130 1.94 5.56 -11.00
N VAL A 131 0.99 5.76 -10.09
CA VAL A 131 0.31 4.71 -9.32
C VAL A 131 -1.14 4.55 -9.74
N GLU A 132 -1.72 3.36 -9.51
CA GLU A 132 -3.15 3.11 -9.74
C GLU A 132 -3.97 3.78 -8.63
N ILE A 133 -4.86 4.72 -8.99
CA ILE A 133 -5.64 5.49 -7.99
C ILE A 133 -6.46 4.57 -7.08
N ARG A 134 -7.01 3.48 -7.61
CA ARG A 134 -7.78 2.51 -6.83
C ARG A 134 -6.98 1.94 -5.65
N ARG A 135 -5.69 1.68 -5.86
CA ARG A 135 -4.80 1.12 -4.82
C ARG A 135 -4.46 2.14 -3.74
N ILE A 136 -4.34 3.40 -4.13
CA ILE A 136 -4.17 4.49 -3.17
C ILE A 136 -5.45 4.70 -2.35
N ASN A 137 -6.62 4.60 -2.98
CA ASN A 137 -7.92 4.68 -2.27
C ASN A 137 -8.12 3.52 -1.29
N GLU A 138 -7.67 2.31 -1.62
CA GLU A 138 -7.62 1.18 -0.66
C GLU A 138 -6.78 1.55 0.57
N GLY A 139 -5.56 2.06 0.36
CA GLY A 139 -4.70 2.54 1.44
C GLY A 139 -5.31 3.66 2.29
N ILE A 140 -5.93 4.66 1.65
CA ILE A 140 -6.68 5.74 2.33
C ILE A 140 -7.80 5.16 3.19
N SER A 141 -8.55 4.19 2.67
CA SER A 141 -9.63 3.53 3.39
C SER A 141 -9.12 2.83 4.66
N TYR A 142 -8.01 2.10 4.58
CA TYR A 142 -7.41 1.46 5.75
C TYR A 142 -6.99 2.47 6.82
N LEU A 143 -6.32 3.55 6.42
CA LEU A 143 -5.89 4.62 7.33
C LEU A 143 -7.07 5.33 8.01
N ASN A 144 -8.21 5.43 7.34
CA ASN A 144 -9.42 6.05 7.85
C ASN A 144 -10.21 5.18 8.84
N LYS A 145 -9.98 3.86 8.84
CA LYS A 145 -10.70 2.90 9.68
C LYS A 145 -9.99 2.59 11.01
N VAL A 146 -8.80 3.16 11.25
CA VAL A 146 -8.01 2.95 12.46
C VAL A 146 -7.95 4.21 13.33
N ASN A 147 -7.86 4.03 14.65
CA ASN A 147 -7.62 5.12 15.59
C ASN A 147 -6.20 5.03 16.13
N ALA A 148 -5.26 5.50 15.31
CA ALA A 148 -3.84 5.29 15.53
C ALA A 148 -3.01 6.44 14.98
N PHE A 149 -1.77 6.47 15.43
CA PHE A 149 -0.75 7.41 14.99
C PHE A 149 0.31 6.70 14.15
N CYS A 150 0.65 7.35 13.05
CA CYS A 150 1.67 6.99 12.09
C CYS A 150 2.95 7.79 12.44
N ARG A 151 4.07 7.10 12.63
CA ARG A 151 5.36 7.66 13.04
C ARG A 151 6.40 7.56 11.94
N ALA A 152 7.16 8.63 11.75
CA ALA A 152 8.31 8.69 10.87
C ALA A 152 9.54 9.22 11.62
N PRO A 153 10.66 8.48 11.67
CA PRO A 153 11.89 8.96 12.28
C PRO A 153 12.40 10.27 11.62
N PRO A 154 13.35 10.99 12.25
CA PRO A 154 13.98 12.15 11.64
C PRO A 154 14.56 11.85 10.26
N GLN A 155 14.41 12.79 9.32
CA GLN A 155 15.02 12.73 7.99
C GLN A 155 14.76 11.40 7.26
N THR A 156 13.56 10.86 7.44
CA THR A 156 13.19 9.52 6.95
C THR A 156 11.84 9.60 6.25
N CYS A 157 11.77 8.99 5.08
CA CYS A 157 10.52 8.63 4.44
C CYS A 157 10.13 7.23 4.90
N VAL A 158 8.92 7.07 5.41
CA VAL A 158 8.37 5.76 5.77
C VAL A 158 7.26 5.38 4.83
N ARG A 159 7.20 4.10 4.48
CA ARG A 159 6.12 3.54 3.66
C ARG A 159 4.89 3.34 4.56
N VAL A 160 3.82 4.07 4.26
CA VAL A 160 2.57 4.08 5.03
C VAL A 160 1.63 3.00 4.51
N SER A 161 1.45 2.91 3.20
CA SER A 161 0.65 1.88 2.54
C SER A 161 1.36 1.42 1.28
N CYS A 162 1.21 0.14 0.96
CA CYS A 162 1.69 -0.43 -0.29
C CYS A 162 0.78 -1.51 -0.84
N SER A 163 0.27 -1.28 -2.04
CA SER A 163 -0.53 -2.27 -2.76
C SER A 163 -0.24 -2.19 -4.26
N TRP A 164 0.12 -3.31 -4.89
CA TRP A 164 0.37 -3.39 -6.34
C TRP A 164 1.35 -2.31 -6.85
N HIS A 165 2.50 -2.17 -6.19
CA HIS A 165 3.52 -1.15 -6.43
C HIS A 165 3.08 0.31 -6.23
N SER A 166 1.83 0.56 -5.82
CA SER A 166 1.27 1.87 -5.53
C SER A 166 1.46 2.19 -4.04
N GLY A 167 2.24 3.23 -3.74
CA GLY A 167 2.63 3.55 -2.38
C GLY A 167 2.17 4.93 -1.90
N ILE A 168 1.80 4.97 -0.61
CA ILE A 168 1.69 6.19 0.18
C ILE A 168 2.91 6.25 1.08
N PHE A 169 3.63 7.37 1.07
CA PHE A 169 4.83 7.58 1.87
C PHE A 169 4.66 8.83 2.74
N LEU A 170 5.09 8.74 4.00
CA LEU A 170 5.19 9.88 4.91
C LEU A 170 6.67 10.25 5.05
N CYS A 171 7.03 11.45 4.59
CA CYS A 171 8.39 11.95 4.59
C CYS A 171 8.56 13.03 5.65
N ASN A 172 9.44 12.78 6.62
CA ASN A 172 9.72 13.67 7.73
C ASN A 172 11.02 14.46 7.49
N ASP A 173 10.90 15.77 7.27
CA ASP A 173 12.04 16.69 7.14
C ASP A 173 12.51 17.21 8.51
N HIS A 174 11.77 16.91 9.57
CA HIS A 174 12.12 17.37 10.91
C HIS A 174 13.32 16.61 11.47
N LYS A 175 13.99 17.24 12.44
CA LYS A 175 15.10 16.64 13.20
C LYS A 175 14.64 15.69 14.30
N ASP A 176 13.35 15.76 14.65
CA ASP A 176 12.72 14.88 15.63
C ASP A 176 11.74 13.93 14.94
N THR A 177 11.39 12.84 15.64
CA THR A 177 10.38 11.90 15.17
C THR A 177 9.04 12.62 14.99
N LEU A 178 8.48 12.48 13.78
CA LEU A 178 7.13 12.93 13.49
C LEU A 178 6.14 11.88 13.96
N GLU A 179 5.09 12.34 14.62
CA GLU A 179 3.93 11.54 14.98
C GLU A 179 2.67 12.27 14.50
N SER A 180 1.83 11.57 13.75
CA SER A 180 0.61 12.15 13.21
C SER A 180 -0.51 11.12 13.12
N PRO A 181 -1.78 11.49 13.34
CA PRO A 181 -2.89 10.56 13.15
C PRO A 181 -2.87 9.93 11.75
N CYS A 182 -3.04 8.62 11.65
CA CYS A 182 -2.96 7.92 10.37
C CYS A 182 -4.05 8.37 9.39
N ASN A 183 -5.25 8.67 9.90
CA ASN A 183 -6.35 9.26 9.14
C ASN A 183 -6.01 10.69 8.66
N TRP A 184 -5.22 11.48 9.39
CA TRP A 184 -4.72 12.78 8.92
C TRP A 184 -3.80 12.60 7.71
N ILE A 185 -2.89 11.60 7.74
CA ILE A 185 -2.01 11.28 6.59
C ILE A 185 -2.82 10.90 5.34
N SER A 186 -3.95 10.21 5.50
CA SER A 186 -4.81 9.80 4.39
C SER A 186 -5.34 11.00 3.58
N THR A 187 -5.60 12.14 4.23
CA THR A 187 -6.14 13.34 3.57
C THR A 187 -5.17 13.90 2.52
N PHE A 188 -3.87 13.77 2.73
CA PHE A 188 -2.85 14.24 1.79
C PHE A 188 -2.74 13.35 0.57
N ALA A 189 -2.88 12.03 0.75
CA ALA A 189 -2.96 11.11 -0.36
C ALA A 189 -4.26 11.35 -1.16
N ASN A 190 -5.38 11.59 -0.46
CA ASN A 190 -6.66 11.92 -1.07
C ASN A 190 -6.58 13.18 -1.93
N ASP A 191 -5.97 14.25 -1.42
CA ASP A 191 -5.67 15.48 -2.16
C ASP A 191 -4.99 15.20 -3.50
N VAL A 192 -3.90 14.41 -3.48
CA VAL A 192 -3.13 14.08 -4.68
C VAL A 192 -3.97 13.27 -5.68
N VAL A 193 -4.73 12.27 -5.23
CA VAL A 193 -5.50 11.42 -6.16
C VAL A 193 -6.83 12.01 -6.60
N THR A 194 -7.30 13.07 -5.96
CA THR A 194 -8.53 13.78 -6.36
C THR A 194 -8.25 14.97 -7.26
N ASP A 195 -7.05 15.58 -7.16
CA ASP A 195 -6.63 16.68 -8.02
C ASP A 195 -6.46 16.24 -9.48
N GLU A 196 -7.17 16.90 -10.40
CA GLU A 196 -7.09 16.61 -11.84
C GLU A 196 -5.69 16.88 -12.42
N HIS A 197 -4.91 17.79 -11.85
CA HIS A 197 -3.54 18.06 -12.32
C HIS A 197 -2.57 16.92 -12.00
N CYS A 198 -2.85 16.17 -10.92
CA CYS A 198 -2.06 15.03 -10.47
C CYS A 198 -2.42 13.74 -11.20
N LYS A 199 -3.51 13.75 -11.98
CA LYS A 199 -3.96 12.60 -12.74
C LYS A 199 -3.34 12.59 -14.13
N GLN A 200 -2.97 11.40 -14.58
CA GLN A 200 -2.66 11.14 -15.97
C GLN A 200 -3.77 10.29 -16.60
N TYR A 201 -4.46 10.89 -17.55
CA TYR A 201 -5.37 10.21 -18.46
C TYR A 201 -4.61 9.89 -19.75
N ALA A 202 -3.98 8.72 -19.80
CA ALA A 202 -3.33 8.26 -21.02
C ALA A 202 -4.32 7.38 -21.82
N PRO A 203 -4.47 7.58 -23.15
CA PRO A 203 -5.41 6.81 -23.98
C PRO A 203 -5.12 5.30 -24.02
N HIS A 204 -3.93 4.88 -23.60
CA HIS A 204 -3.49 3.48 -23.55
C HIS A 204 -3.48 2.88 -22.14
N ARG A 205 -3.81 3.66 -21.10
CA ARG A 205 -3.97 3.14 -19.74
C ARG A 205 -5.43 2.82 -19.51
N THR A 206 -5.70 1.59 -19.11
CA THR A 206 -7.05 1.11 -18.77
C THR A 206 -7.53 1.59 -17.38
N TRP A 207 -6.68 2.30 -16.63
CA TRP A 207 -6.96 2.74 -15.27
C TRP A 207 -6.45 4.16 -15.01
N PRO A 208 -7.19 4.97 -14.23
CA PRO A 208 -6.76 6.29 -13.85
C PRO A 208 -5.54 6.18 -12.93
N ALA A 209 -4.52 6.98 -13.25
CA ALA A 209 -3.26 6.95 -12.54
C ALA A 209 -2.93 8.34 -12.01
N ALA A 210 -2.28 8.40 -10.84
CA ALA A 210 -1.86 9.66 -10.23
C ALA A 210 -0.43 9.58 -9.74
N ARG A 211 0.17 10.73 -9.46
CA ARG A 211 1.42 10.87 -8.72
C ARG A 211 1.46 12.25 -8.10
N GLY A 212 2.14 12.39 -6.97
CA GLY A 212 2.27 13.72 -6.38
C GLY A 212 2.80 13.73 -4.96
N GLN A 213 3.02 14.93 -4.44
CA GLN A 213 3.21 15.16 -3.01
C GLN A 213 2.32 16.29 -2.54
N GLN A 214 1.94 16.22 -1.27
CA GLN A 214 1.28 17.30 -0.56
C GLN A 214 2.06 17.62 0.71
N TRP A 215 2.54 18.87 0.82
CA TRP A 215 3.14 19.37 2.05
C TRP A 215 2.08 19.69 3.10
N ALA A 216 2.44 19.53 4.38
CA ALA A 216 1.60 19.91 5.51
C ALA A 216 1.66 21.42 5.82
N GLY A 217 1.32 22.23 4.82
CA GLY A 217 1.40 23.69 4.90
C GLY A 217 2.83 24.14 5.24
N ASN A 218 3.00 24.84 6.36
CA ASN A 218 4.30 25.30 6.84
C ASN A 218 5.07 24.25 7.67
N LYS A 219 4.55 23.03 7.83
CA LYS A 219 5.19 22.00 8.63
C LYS A 219 6.27 21.24 7.83
N PRO A 220 7.34 20.76 8.51
CA PRO A 220 8.47 20.09 7.87
C PRO A 220 8.17 18.60 7.62
N TYR A 221 7.08 18.30 6.93
CA TYR A 221 6.78 16.97 6.42
C TYR A 221 5.79 17.04 5.26
N ASN A 222 5.80 16.01 4.44
CA ASN A 222 4.89 15.82 3.33
C ASN A 222 4.47 14.37 3.19
N VAL A 223 3.40 14.16 2.43
CA VAL A 223 2.98 12.84 1.98
C VAL A 223 3.23 12.75 0.49
N VAL A 224 3.82 11.65 0.06
CA VAL A 224 4.17 11.38 -1.34
C VAL A 224 3.40 10.15 -1.82
N VAL A 225 2.79 10.27 -2.99
CA VAL A 225 2.08 9.22 -3.72
C VAL A 225 2.91 8.89 -4.96
N ARG A 226 3.53 7.71 -4.96
CA ARG A 226 4.50 7.29 -5.98
C ARG A 226 4.58 5.78 -6.15
N ILE A 227 5.16 5.34 -7.27
CA ILE A 227 5.44 3.93 -7.52
C ILE A 227 6.62 3.45 -6.65
N LEU A 228 6.83 2.12 -6.61
CA LEU A 228 7.95 1.42 -5.97
C LEU A 228 7.79 1.16 -4.48
N CYS A 229 6.57 0.86 -4.06
CA CYS A 229 6.36 0.37 -2.70
C CYS A 229 6.68 -1.15 -2.54
N GLY A 230 6.99 -1.87 -3.62
CA GLY A 230 7.08 -3.33 -3.62
C GLY A 230 8.40 -3.92 -4.13
N TYR A 231 9.38 -3.11 -4.54
CA TYR A 231 10.65 -3.63 -5.05
C TYR A 231 11.72 -3.64 -3.95
N GLN A 232 11.44 -4.35 -2.86
CA GLN A 232 12.50 -4.72 -1.93
C GLN A 232 13.07 -6.04 -2.42
N SER A 233 14.35 -6.03 -2.76
CA SER A 233 15.15 -7.13 -3.27
C SER A 233 15.19 -8.33 -2.32
N ILE A 234 14.14 -9.14 -2.20
CA ILE A 234 14.19 -10.44 -1.52
C ILE A 234 13.16 -11.37 -2.17
N GLY A 235 13.59 -12.55 -2.60
CA GLY A 235 12.71 -13.55 -3.18
C GLY A 235 11.65 -14.04 -2.19
N GLY A 236 10.46 -14.33 -2.72
CA GLY A 236 9.45 -15.16 -2.08
C GLY A 236 8.49 -14.44 -1.12
N HIS A 237 7.42 -13.84 -1.64
CA HIS A 237 6.10 -14.48 -1.67
C HIS A 237 5.09 -13.56 -2.37
N ALA A 238 4.25 -14.20 -3.18
CA ALA A 238 3.27 -13.65 -4.09
C ALA A 238 2.23 -12.71 -3.46
N ASP A 239 1.81 -11.74 -4.26
CA ASP A 239 0.41 -11.39 -4.53
C ASP A 239 -0.62 -11.86 -3.50
N TRP A 240 -1.11 -10.92 -2.68
CA TRP A 240 -2.45 -11.03 -2.11
C TRP A 240 -3.48 -10.60 -3.17
N GLY A 241 -3.64 -11.46 -4.17
CA GLY A 241 -4.89 -11.57 -4.92
C GLY A 241 -5.88 -12.32 -4.04
N PHE A 242 -6.91 -11.62 -3.56
CA PHE A 242 -8.09 -12.20 -2.93
C PHE A 242 -8.63 -13.36 -3.79
N THR A 243 -8.37 -14.60 -3.37
CA THR A 243 -9.16 -15.77 -3.75
C THR A 243 -9.67 -16.39 -2.46
N PHE A 244 -10.81 -15.87 -1.99
CA PHE A 244 -11.62 -16.56 -0.99
C PHE A 244 -12.43 -17.62 -1.74
N LEU A 245 -11.87 -18.83 -1.88
CA LEU A 245 -12.65 -20.01 -2.24
C LEU A 245 -12.05 -21.27 -1.58
N ILE A 246 -12.69 -21.63 -0.47
CA ILE A 246 -13.00 -22.98 0.04
C ILE A 246 -11.98 -24.09 -0.25
N GLY A 247 -11.43 -24.67 0.83
CA GLY A 247 -10.68 -25.92 0.79
C GLY A 247 -10.68 -26.63 2.13
N LEU A 248 -11.86 -26.85 2.72
CA LEU A 248 -12.07 -27.84 3.77
C LEU A 248 -12.32 -29.17 3.06
N LEU A 249 -11.29 -30.01 2.94
CA LEU A 249 -11.46 -31.43 2.59
C LEU A 249 -10.65 -32.26 3.56
N VAL A 250 -11.35 -32.63 4.64
CA VAL A 250 -11.16 -33.86 5.37
C VAL A 250 -11.36 -35.02 4.39
N GLU A 251 -10.48 -36.00 4.45
CA GLU A 251 -10.62 -37.29 3.78
C GLU A 251 -11.96 -37.92 4.17
N SER A 252 -12.87 -38.07 3.22
CA SER A 252 -13.83 -39.17 3.27
C SER A 252 -14.12 -39.67 1.85
N THR A 253 -13.79 -40.94 1.67
CA THR A 253 -14.13 -41.74 0.51
C THR A 253 -15.65 -41.87 0.42
N ALA A 254 -16.25 -41.24 -0.58
CA ALA A 254 -17.61 -41.57 -1.00
C ALA A 254 -17.67 -41.58 -2.53
N VAL A 255 -17.82 -42.80 -3.05
CA VAL A 255 -18.15 -43.10 -4.44
C VAL A 255 -19.57 -42.60 -4.70
N VAL A 256 -19.77 -41.74 -5.70
CA VAL A 256 -21.12 -41.44 -6.21
C VAL A 256 -21.10 -41.37 -7.73
N ASP A 257 -21.92 -42.24 -8.31
CA ASP A 257 -22.26 -42.39 -9.72
C ASP A 257 -22.77 -41.11 -10.37
N THR A 258 -22.32 -40.88 -11.61
CA THR A 258 -22.83 -39.84 -12.49
C THR A 258 -24.14 -40.26 -13.14
N HIS A 259 -25.22 -39.53 -12.87
CA HIS A 259 -26.37 -39.47 -13.78
C HIS A 259 -26.69 -38.03 -14.19
N ILE A 260 -26.80 -37.86 -15.51
CA ILE A 260 -27.11 -36.64 -16.24
C ILE A 260 -28.61 -36.36 -16.12
N GLY A 261 -28.99 -35.15 -15.71
CA GLY A 261 -30.39 -34.72 -15.65
C GLY A 261 -30.53 -33.22 -15.47
N THR A 262 -31.23 -32.60 -16.40
CA THR A 262 -31.40 -31.15 -16.62
C THR A 262 -32.29 -30.44 -15.59
N SER A 263 -31.96 -29.15 -15.37
CA SER A 263 -32.85 -28.06 -14.94
C SER A 263 -33.04 -27.78 -13.43
N GLY A 264 -32.63 -26.58 -13.02
CA GLY A 264 -33.39 -25.70 -12.13
C GLY A 264 -33.32 -25.91 -10.61
N TYR A 265 -32.74 -24.91 -9.93
CA TYR A 265 -32.88 -24.57 -8.50
C TYR A 265 -32.34 -25.56 -7.45
N PHE A 266 -31.21 -25.20 -6.82
CA PHE A 266 -30.79 -25.79 -5.55
C PHE A 266 -31.13 -24.84 -4.38
N ALA A 267 -32.09 -25.25 -3.56
CA ALA A 267 -32.17 -24.87 -2.16
C ALA A 267 -31.56 -26.01 -1.34
N LEU A 268 -30.58 -25.72 -0.49
CA LEU A 268 -30.00 -26.70 0.43
C LEU A 268 -30.57 -26.45 1.84
N SER A 269 -31.48 -27.33 2.25
CA SER A 269 -31.79 -27.56 3.67
C SER A 269 -30.87 -28.67 4.19
N VAL A 270 -30.13 -28.40 5.26
CA VAL A 270 -29.36 -29.43 5.96
C VAL A 270 -30.23 -29.97 7.10
N ALA A 271 -30.67 -31.21 6.98
CA ALA A 271 -31.18 -31.99 8.11
C ALA A 271 -29.98 -32.65 8.80
N ALA A 272 -29.79 -32.36 10.08
CA ALA A 272 -28.84 -33.05 10.94
C ALA A 272 -29.51 -34.29 11.51
N GLU A 273 -28.90 -35.46 11.33
CA GLU A 273 -29.31 -36.68 12.03
C GLU A 273 -28.13 -37.19 12.86
N ALA A 274 -28.42 -37.43 14.13
CA ALA A 274 -27.50 -37.80 15.17
C ALA A 274 -27.38 -39.32 15.28
N ALA A 275 -26.16 -39.81 15.42
CA ALA A 275 -25.79 -41.02 16.17
C ALA A 275 -24.28 -40.99 16.45
#